data_AF-A0A7L4ABH6-F1
#
_entry.id   AF-A0A7L4ABH6-F1
#
_cell.length_a   1.000
_cell.length_b   1.000
_cell.length_c   1.000
_cell.angle_alpha   90.00
_cell.angle_beta   90.00
_cell.angle_gamma   90.00
#
_symmetry.space_group_name_H-M   'P 1'
#
loop_
_entity.id
_entity.type
_entity.pdbx_description
1 polymer ?
#
loop_
_entity_poly.entity_id
_entity_poly.type
_entity_poly.pdbx_seq_one_letter_code
_entity_poly.pdbx_strand_id
1 'polypeptide(L)' 'SGDDGGTWYIDLKTKGGSAGFGKPPVTADVVMSMSSADFVKMFTGKLKPTLAFMSAKLSVKGDTVLLAMSLEKML' A
#
# COMPACT_ATOMS: atom_id res chain seq x y z
N SER A 1 -6.93 -5.62 6.08
CA SER A 1 -7.77 -6.44 6.98
C SER A 1 -9.20 -6.46 6.46
N GLY A 2 -10.00 -7.48 6.80
CA GLY A 2 -11.37 -7.66 6.29
C GLY A 2 -11.58 -9.07 5.76
N ASP A 3 -12.74 -9.32 5.16
CA ASP A 3 -13.18 -10.65 4.68
C ASP A 3 -12.22 -11.24 3.64
N ASP A 4 -11.62 -10.38 2.80
CA ASP A 4 -10.54 -10.74 1.85
C ASP A 4 -9.21 -10.10 2.27
N GLY A 5 -8.92 -10.10 3.57
CA GLY A 5 -7.70 -9.54 4.12
C GLY A 5 -6.47 -10.37 3.81
N GLY A 6 -5.32 -9.71 3.67
CA GLY A 6 -4.04 -10.39 3.51
C GLY A 6 -2.88 -9.42 3.68
N THR A 7 -1.68 -9.98 3.65
CA THR A 7 -0.43 -9.20 3.58
C THR A 7 0.19 -9.49 2.23
N TRP A 8 0.63 -8.44 1.56
CA TRP A 8 1.36 -8.53 0.30
C TRP A 8 2.58 -7.62 0.38
N TYR A 9 3.58 -7.92 -0.45
CA TYR A 9 4.73 -7.05 -0.62
C TYR A 9 5.04 -6.80 -2.08
N ILE A 10 5.67 -5.66 -2.32
CA ILE A 10 6.27 -5.28 -3.60
C ILE A 10 7.67 -4.75 -3.27
N ASP A 11 8.69 -5.38 -3.83
CA ASP A 11 10.06 -4.92 -3.83
C ASP A 11 10.35 -4.26 -5.19
N LEU A 12 10.68 -2.98 -5.16
CA LEU A 12 11.09 -2.20 -6.33
C LEU A 12 12.58 -1.83 -6.30
N LYS A 13 13.35 -2.32 -5.31
CA LYS A 13 14.77 -2.00 -5.12
C LYS A 13 15.69 -2.85 -5.97
N THR A 14 15.26 -4.06 -6.31
CA THR A 14 16.06 -5.04 -7.06
C THR A 14 15.85 -4.88 -8.56
N LYS A 15 16.90 -5.10 -9.37
CA LYS A 15 16.78 -5.15 -10.84
C LYS A 15 15.85 -6.31 -11.22
N GLY A 16 14.62 -5.98 -11.60
CA GLY A 16 13.55 -6.93 -11.94
C GLY A 16 12.33 -6.82 -11.02
N GLY A 17 12.51 -6.28 -9.81
CA GLY A 17 11.48 -6.22 -8.77
C GLY A 17 10.98 -7.60 -8.32
N SER A 18 10.25 -7.63 -7.21
CA SER A 18 9.50 -8.83 -6.82
C SER A 18 8.19 -8.45 -6.15
N ALA A 19 7.19 -9.32 -6.27
CA ALA A 19 5.93 -9.16 -5.54
C ALA A 19 5.44 -10.53 -5.08
N GLY A 20 4.74 -10.58 -3.95
CA GLY A 20 4.27 -11.84 -3.41
C GLY A 20 3.25 -11.69 -2.30
N PHE A 21 2.63 -12.82 -1.96
CA PHE A 21 1.76 -12.95 -0.79
C PHE A 21 2.59 -13.20 0.46
N GLY A 22 2.14 -12.63 1.58
CA GLY A 22 2.77 -12.77 2.88
C GLY A 22 3.73 -11.62 3.22
N LYS A 23 4.60 -11.88 4.22
CA LYS A 23 5.58 -10.89 4.68
C LYS A 23 6.70 -10.73 3.64
N PRO A 24 7.23 -9.50 3.45
CA PRO A 24 8.37 -9.29 2.58
C PRO A 24 9.60 -10.07 3.08
N PRO A 25 10.48 -10.54 2.17
CA PRO A 25 11.72 -11.25 2.52
C PRO A 25 12.76 -10.35 3.21
N VAL A 26 12.59 -9.04 3.11
CA VAL A 26 13.42 -8.00 3.73
C VAL A 26 12.55 -6.96 4.42
N THR A 27 13.13 -6.15 5.30
CA THR A 27 12.40 -5.03 5.93
C THR A 27 11.87 -4.07 4.87
N ALA A 28 10.56 -3.82 4.90
CA ALA A 28 9.92 -2.86 4.00
C ALA A 28 10.21 -1.42 4.45
N ASP A 29 10.52 -0.53 3.50
CA ASP A 29 10.69 0.91 3.76
C ASP A 29 9.37 1.60 4.07
N VAL A 30 8.29 1.05 3.54
CA VAL A 30 6.93 1.56 3.66
C VAL A 30 5.99 0.39 3.87
N VAL A 31 5.19 0.46 4.92
CA VAL A 31 4.09 -0.44 5.24
C VAL A 31 2.80 0.34 5.14
N MET A 32 1.93 -0.08 4.22
CA MET A 32 0.59 0.48 4.04
C MET A 32 -0.44 -0.49 4.64
N SER A 33 -1.40 0.04 5.38
CA SER A 33 -2.48 -0.74 5.98
C SER A 33 -3.82 -0.03 5.79
N MET A 34 -4.81 -0.77 5.30
CA MET A 34 -6.20 -0.33 5.11
C MET A 34 -7.15 -1.53 5.15
N SER A 35 -8.46 -1.24 5.14
CA SER A 35 -9.48 -2.26 4.96
C SER A 35 -9.53 -2.76 3.51
N SER A 36 -9.89 -4.03 3.27
CA SER A 36 -10.06 -4.57 1.91
C SER A 36 -11.11 -3.78 1.12
N ALA A 37 -12.16 -3.28 1.79
CA ALA A 37 -13.18 -2.44 1.16
C ALA A 37 -12.63 -1.08 0.69
N ASP A 38 -11.80 -0.42 1.48
CA ASP A 38 -11.18 0.86 1.09
C ASP A 38 -10.11 0.66 0.02
N PHE A 39 -9.40 -0.47 0.03
CA PHE A 39 -8.47 -0.87 -1.03
C PHE A 39 -9.16 -0.95 -2.38
N VAL A 40 -10.29 -1.68 -2.46
CA VAL A 40 -11.07 -1.78 -3.70
C VAL A 40 -11.55 -0.41 -4.16
N LYS A 41 -12.02 0.44 -3.25
CA LYS A 41 -12.44 1.81 -3.61
C LYS A 41 -11.28 2.65 -4.12
N MET A 42 -10.08 2.49 -3.55
CA MET A 42 -8.90 3.24 -3.96
C MET A 42 -8.42 2.82 -5.34
N PHE A 43 -8.31 1.51 -5.59
CA PHE A 43 -7.88 0.95 -6.88
C PHE A 43 -8.92 1.13 -7.99
N THR A 44 -10.21 1.28 -7.66
CA THR A 44 -11.26 1.62 -8.63
C THR A 44 -11.42 3.13 -8.84
N GLY A 45 -10.55 3.96 -8.24
CA GLY A 45 -10.58 5.42 -8.35
C GLY A 45 -11.72 6.11 -7.58
N LYS A 46 -12.53 5.35 -6.83
CA LYS A 46 -13.65 5.85 -6.02
C LYS A 46 -13.21 6.50 -4.70
N LEU A 47 -11.97 6.27 -4.29
CA LEU A 47 -11.36 6.86 -3.11
C LEU A 47 -9.96 7.36 -3.47
N LYS A 48 -9.70 8.66 -3.29
CA LYS A 48 -8.36 9.20 -3.54
C LYS A 48 -7.39 8.82 -2.40
N PRO A 49 -6.17 8.34 -2.68
CA PRO A 49 -5.17 7.97 -1.66
C PRO A 49 -4.89 9.08 -0.64
N THR A 50 -4.77 10.32 -1.09
CA THR A 50 -4.56 11.48 -0.20
C THR A 50 -5.70 11.64 0.81
N LEU A 51 -6.96 11.51 0.36
CA LEU A 51 -8.12 11.61 1.24
C LEU A 51 -8.19 10.44 2.22
N ALA A 52 -7.89 9.23 1.76
CA ALA A 52 -7.84 8.04 2.60
C ALA A 52 -6.80 8.16 3.71
N PHE A 53 -5.62 8.75 3.41
CA PHE A 53 -4.57 8.98 4.39
C PHE A 53 -4.99 10.03 5.42
N MET A 54 -5.51 11.18 4.97
CA MET A 54 -5.99 12.24 5.88
C MET A 54 -7.15 11.76 6.78
N SER A 55 -7.99 10.85 6.29
CA SER A 55 -9.10 10.29 7.06
C SER A 55 -8.73 9.04 7.88
N ALA A 56 -7.44 8.72 8.03
CA ALA A 56 -6.92 7.54 8.72
C ALA A 56 -7.43 6.17 8.18
N LYS A 57 -7.99 6.13 6.97
CA LYS A 57 -8.41 4.89 6.28
C LYS A 57 -7.24 4.18 5.60
N LEU A 58 -6.20 4.94 5.25
CA LEU A 58 -4.89 4.47 4.83
C LEU A 58 -3.89 4.87 5.90
N SER A 59 -3.31 3.88 6.58
CA SER A 59 -2.19 4.08 7.48
C SER A 59 -0.89 3.77 6.73
N VAL A 60 0.05 4.72 6.75
CA VAL A 60 1.39 4.55 6.18
C VAL A 60 2.39 4.61 7.33
N LYS A 61 3.23 3.58 7.47
CA LYS A 61 4.35 3.53 8.41
C LYS A 61 5.64 3.32 7.62
N GLY A 62 6.69 4.08 7.91
CA GLY A 62 7.96 3.98 7.19
C GLY A 62 8.64 5.33 7.03
N ASP A 63 9.89 5.29 6.56
CA ASP A 63 10.79 6.45 6.62
C ASP A 63 10.43 7.55 5.60
N THR A 64 9.60 7.25 4.60
CA THR A 64 9.22 8.23 3.56
C THR A 64 7.75 8.13 3.15
N VAL A 65 6.88 8.87 3.85
CA VAL A 65 5.46 9.07 3.48
C VAL A 65 5.29 9.55 2.02
N LEU A 66 6.24 10.37 1.52
CA LEU A 66 6.27 10.83 0.12
C LEU A 66 6.43 9.70 -0.91
N LEU A 67 7.14 8.63 -0.56
CA LEU A 67 7.29 7.46 -1.44
C LEU A 67 5.97 6.69 -1.56
N ALA A 68 5.24 6.56 -0.44
CA ALA A 68 3.91 5.94 -0.42
C ALA A 68 2.91 6.71 -1.31
N MET A 69 2.94 8.04 -1.27
CA MET A 69 2.09 8.88 -2.13
C MET A 69 2.49 8.80 -3.61
N SER A 70 3.75 8.47 -3.91
CA SER A 70 4.20 8.29 -5.31
C SER A 70 3.63 7.04 -5.97
N LEU A 71 3.15 6.06 -5.19
CA LEU A 71 2.46 4.87 -5.72
C LEU A 71 1.17 5.24 -6.48
N GLU A 72 0.52 6.36 -6.13
CA GLU A 72 -0.66 6.87 -6.86
C GLU A 72 -0.33 7.15 -8.34
N LYS A 73 0.92 7.44 -8.69
CA LYS A 73 1.35 7.63 -10.09
C LYS A 73 1.49 6.32 -10.86
N MET A 74 1.42 5.17 -10.19
CA MET A 74 1.49 3.83 -10.79
C MET A 74 0.12 3.15 -10.89
N LEU A 75 -0.93 3.79 -10.36
CA LEU A 75 -2.35 3.41 -10.49
C LEU A 75 -2.98 4.10 -11.71
#